data_AF-A0A948W2S3-F1
#
_entry.id   AF-A0A948W2S3-F1
#
_cell.length_a   1.000
_cell.length_b   1.000
_cell.length_c   1.000
_cell.angle_alpha   90.00
_cell.angle_beta   90.00
_cell.angle_gamma   90.00
#
_symmetry.space_group_name_H-M   'P 1'
#
loop_
_entity.id
_entity.type
_entity.pdbx_description
1 polymer ?
#
loop_
_entity_poly.entity_id
_entity_poly.type
_entity_poly.pdbx_seq_one_letter_code
_entity_poly.pdbx_strand_id
1 'polypeptide(L)'
;PFDKLGAFPVDTFFPAKERMALALQLNNILAAPAFEIWRQGQSLDIAALLNMPDGRPRHSIFYLAHLSDSERMFFVTLLLSAVETWMRTQAGATSLRALLYMDEIYGYLPPQSNPPSKQPLLRMLKQARAFGLGLLLATQNPVDLDYKALSNAGSWFIGKLQTDQDKQRLLDGLESAASGSLDRRAYDKLISGLGKRVFLLHNVHAPPSTSGGGAGGAAIFHTRWTMNFLAGPLTPPQIPALNKLVNASYQSSLTSDQASAPTPLPESEPVPLTPLVPPALVAASHSAISNQQTSLTRPPVPTGVAEYFLPLNLSFTEALSASGQPMPEEAMMSAILYRPALAAAAQVRFLERKYGVDAETGKAALVTTPDKRGVVRWDDFLAHLPPDDEMDPSAAPGSRFASLDAPLSDARLMANLQRDFADWVFRASKLTVRANQALGLYATPDVSQAEFMKACADAARQQRDAEIARATATIDRQIKTLQDKIAREERELKMDETELSARKVEELGTHAENLLGVFGGRRSSRRLSTSLTKRRLTEQAKEDVDESVEAIQDYKQGLAQLEQARQQTLAEASRKWGDVVNDITEITLAPKKMDVYVNLFGVAWMPYYLLQSGNETIELPAFGIS
;
A
#
# COMPACT_ATOMS: atom_id res chain seq x y z
N PRO A 1 6.35 43.46 -2.62
CA PRO A 1 6.70 43.00 -3.97
C PRO A 1 7.95 43.75 -4.48
N PHE A 2 8.80 43.11 -5.27
CA PHE A 2 9.99 43.71 -5.87
C PHE A 2 9.97 43.51 -7.39
N ASP A 3 10.50 44.48 -8.14
CA ASP A 3 10.39 44.50 -9.61
C ASP A 3 11.60 43.83 -10.31
N LYS A 4 12.67 43.57 -9.56
CA LYS A 4 13.90 42.95 -10.06
C LYS A 4 14.44 41.91 -9.08
N LEU A 5 14.87 40.76 -9.61
CA LEU A 5 15.62 39.73 -8.87
C LEU A 5 17.07 39.78 -9.34
N GLY A 6 17.95 40.41 -8.54
CA GLY A 6 19.31 40.71 -8.97
C GLY A 6 19.30 41.68 -10.17
N ALA A 7 19.95 41.29 -11.27
CA ALA A 7 20.04 42.11 -12.49
C ALA A 7 18.81 41.98 -13.42
N PHE A 8 17.96 40.97 -13.24
CA PHE A 8 16.88 40.65 -14.17
C PHE A 8 15.53 41.20 -13.69
N PRO A 9 14.71 41.77 -14.60
CA PRO A 9 13.31 42.04 -14.31
C PRO A 9 12.59 40.75 -13.90
N VAL A 10 11.75 40.83 -12.86
CA VAL A 10 10.99 39.66 -12.37
C VAL A 10 10.10 39.08 -13.48
N ASP A 11 9.56 39.91 -14.37
CA ASP A 11 8.75 39.45 -15.50
C ASP A 11 9.51 38.59 -16.52
N THR A 12 10.83 38.74 -16.60
CA THR A 12 11.66 37.92 -17.48
C THR A 12 11.99 36.57 -16.85
N PHE A 13 12.21 36.54 -15.53
CA PHE A 13 12.57 35.32 -14.80
C PHE A 13 11.34 34.49 -14.39
N PHE A 14 10.25 35.16 -14.01
CA PHE A 14 9.00 34.53 -13.59
C PHE A 14 7.79 35.32 -14.15
N PRO A 15 7.36 34.99 -15.38
CA PRO A 15 6.35 35.76 -16.11
C PRO A 15 5.01 35.87 -15.37
N ALA A 16 4.28 36.97 -15.62
CA ALA A 16 2.99 37.25 -14.98
C ALA A 16 1.98 36.09 -15.05
N LYS A 17 1.95 35.34 -16.17
CA LYS A 17 1.07 34.17 -16.34
C LYS A 17 1.42 33.04 -15.37
N GLU A 18 2.70 32.75 -15.19
CA GLU A 18 3.15 31.70 -14.28
C GLU A 18 3.01 32.12 -12.81
N ARG A 19 3.25 33.41 -12.52
CA ARG A 19 2.94 34.01 -11.22
C ARG A 19 1.47 33.88 -10.86
N MET A 20 0.57 34.17 -11.81
CA MET A 20 -0.87 34.04 -11.60
C MET A 20 -1.29 32.57 -11.43
N ALA A 21 -0.69 31.64 -12.19
CA ALA A 21 -0.92 30.21 -12.02
C ALA A 21 -0.49 29.73 -10.62
N LEU A 22 0.69 30.14 -10.15
CA LEU A 22 1.15 29.84 -8.79
C LEU A 22 0.25 30.48 -7.73
N ALA A 23 -0.17 31.73 -7.93
CA ALA A 23 -1.08 32.42 -7.01
C ALA A 23 -2.43 31.71 -6.91
N LEU A 24 -2.99 31.23 -8.03
CA LEU A 24 -4.21 30.43 -8.05
C LEU A 24 -4.01 29.08 -7.35
N GLN A 25 -2.88 28.41 -7.55
CA GLN A 25 -2.57 27.16 -6.83
C GLN A 25 -2.45 27.39 -5.32
N LEU A 26 -1.72 28.42 -4.89
CA LEU A 26 -1.60 28.81 -3.48
C LEU A 26 -2.96 29.17 -2.89
N ASN A 27 -3.78 29.93 -3.62
CA ASN A 27 -5.11 30.31 -3.18
C ASN A 27 -6.03 29.08 -3.05
N ASN A 28 -5.95 28.13 -3.98
CA ASN A 28 -6.69 26.88 -3.90
C ASN A 28 -6.28 26.04 -2.68
N ILE A 29 -5.00 26.05 -2.30
CA ILE A 29 -4.52 25.40 -1.07
C ILE A 29 -5.04 26.16 0.17
N LEU A 30 -4.94 27.49 0.20
CA LEU A 30 -5.38 28.32 1.32
C LEU A 30 -6.89 28.32 1.53
N ALA A 31 -7.65 28.09 0.46
CA ALA A 31 -9.11 27.98 0.46
C ALA A 31 -9.61 26.54 0.65
N ALA A 32 -8.73 25.52 0.60
CA ALA A 32 -9.12 24.14 0.82
C ALA A 32 -9.51 23.92 2.29
N PRO A 33 -10.73 23.41 2.59
CA PRO A 33 -11.15 23.15 3.97
C PRO A 33 -10.23 22.19 4.73
N ALA A 34 -9.61 21.23 4.03
CA ALA A 34 -8.62 20.33 4.62
C ALA A 34 -7.35 21.07 5.12
N PHE A 35 -7.02 22.21 4.53
CA PHE A 35 -5.88 23.06 4.93
C PHE A 35 -6.25 24.07 6.03
N GLU A 36 -7.54 24.27 6.31
CA GLU A 36 -7.99 25.17 7.37
C GLU A 36 -7.47 24.74 8.74
N ILE A 37 -7.43 23.43 9.00
CA ILE A 37 -6.87 22.85 10.22
C ILE A 37 -5.38 23.17 10.37
N TRP A 38 -4.64 23.30 9.27
CA TRP A 38 -3.21 23.62 9.25
C TRP A 38 -2.90 25.10 9.48
N ARG A 39 -3.93 25.96 9.37
CA ARG A 39 -3.82 27.40 9.63
C ARG A 39 -4.13 27.76 11.08
N GLN A 40 -4.66 26.82 11.85
CA GLN A 40 -5.00 27.00 13.26
C GLN A 40 -3.96 26.27 14.12
N GLY A 41 -3.80 26.71 15.37
CA GLY A 41 -2.90 26.07 16.32
C GLY A 41 -1.57 26.80 16.53
N GLN A 42 -0.59 26.08 17.10
CA GLN A 42 0.73 26.62 17.39
C GLN A 42 1.53 26.81 16.10
N SER A 43 2.13 28.00 15.92
CA SER A 43 3.02 28.26 14.80
C SER A 43 4.23 27.31 14.80
N LEU A 44 4.69 26.90 13.62
CA LEU A 44 5.90 26.09 13.46
C LEU A 44 7.17 26.94 13.62
N ASP A 45 7.36 27.50 14.81
CA ASP A 45 8.60 28.14 15.23
C ASP A 45 9.41 27.16 16.08
N ILE A 46 10.51 26.67 15.51
CA ILE A 46 11.37 25.65 16.13
C ILE A 46 11.97 26.15 17.44
N ALA A 47 12.29 27.44 17.58
CA ALA A 47 12.86 27.96 18.82
C ALA A 47 11.84 27.90 19.98
N ALA A 48 10.60 28.32 19.71
CA ALA A 48 9.48 28.25 20.65
C ALA A 48 9.03 26.80 20.96
N LEU A 49 9.31 25.85 20.07
CA LEU A 49 9.06 24.43 20.28
C LEU A 49 10.13 23.76 21.14
N LEU A 50 11.35 24.30 21.17
CA LEU A 50 12.46 23.76 21.96
C LEU A 50 12.51 24.34 23.38
N ASN A 51 12.06 25.58 23.59
CA ASN A 51 12.11 26.25 24.88
C ASN A 51 10.76 26.91 25.23
N MET A 52 10.40 26.83 26.51
CA MET A 52 9.31 27.63 27.08
C MET A 52 9.70 29.11 27.11
N PRO A 53 8.73 30.04 27.20
CA PRO A 53 9.02 31.49 27.34
C PRO A 53 9.90 31.85 28.53
N ASP A 54 9.92 31.00 29.57
CA ASP A 54 10.78 31.14 30.76
C ASP A 54 12.18 30.52 30.59
N GLY A 55 12.54 30.07 29.40
CA GLY A 55 13.84 29.49 29.06
C GLY A 55 14.02 28.03 29.44
N ARG A 56 13.02 27.38 30.05
CA ARG A 56 13.10 25.94 30.33
C ARG A 56 13.03 25.11 29.04
N PRO A 57 13.83 24.04 28.90
CA PRO A 57 13.75 23.16 27.75
C PRO A 57 12.38 22.45 27.70
N ARG A 58 11.82 22.32 26.51
CA ARG A 58 10.55 21.65 26.25
C ARG A 58 10.80 20.37 25.46
N HIS A 59 10.08 19.31 25.83
CA HIS A 59 9.95 18.12 25.00
C HIS A 59 8.68 18.26 24.15
N SER A 60 8.86 18.50 22.86
CA SER A 60 7.75 18.62 21.91
C SER A 60 7.50 17.29 21.20
N ILE A 61 6.26 16.79 21.30
CA ILE A 61 5.82 15.54 20.66
C ILE A 61 4.82 15.88 19.56
N PHE A 62 5.12 15.47 18.33
CA PHE A 62 4.22 15.63 17.19
C PHE A 62 3.43 14.33 16.97
N TYR A 63 2.12 14.38 17.20
CA TYR A 63 1.25 13.22 17.06
C TYR A 63 0.65 13.17 15.65
N LEU A 64 1.10 12.21 14.83
CA LEU A 64 0.76 12.16 13.40
C LEU A 64 -0.16 11.01 12.99
N ALA A 65 -0.62 10.19 13.94
CA ALA A 65 -1.36 8.96 13.61
C ALA A 65 -2.76 9.21 13.03
N HIS A 66 -3.30 10.42 13.17
CA HIS A 66 -4.59 10.83 12.58
C HIS A 66 -4.47 11.34 11.13
N LEU A 67 -3.25 11.54 10.64
CA LEU A 67 -2.99 12.05 9.29
C LEU A 67 -2.87 10.90 8.29
N SER A 68 -3.40 11.13 7.08
CA SER A 68 -3.14 10.26 5.92
C SER A 68 -1.65 10.25 5.56
N ASP A 69 -1.19 9.27 4.78
CA ASP A 69 0.24 9.16 4.43
C ASP A 69 0.76 10.39 3.67
N SER A 70 -0.08 10.99 2.80
CA SER A 70 0.28 12.20 2.06
C SER A 70 0.40 13.41 2.97
N GLU A 71 -0.54 13.59 3.90
CA GLU A 71 -0.50 14.67 4.90
C GLU A 71 0.66 14.50 5.88
N ARG A 72 0.94 13.26 6.29
CA ARG A 72 2.07 12.93 7.16
C ARG A 72 3.39 13.24 6.46
N MET A 73 3.55 12.84 5.20
CA MET A 73 4.72 13.18 4.40
C MET A 73 4.89 14.69 4.23
N PHE A 74 3.79 15.40 3.98
CA PHE A 74 3.78 16.85 3.88
C PHE A 74 4.21 17.52 5.20
N PHE A 75 3.60 17.15 6.33
CA PHE A 75 3.96 17.66 7.67
C PHE A 75 5.43 17.42 7.97
N VAL A 76 5.90 16.19 7.81
CA VAL A 76 7.28 15.81 8.12
C VAL A 76 8.25 16.62 7.26
N THR A 77 7.97 16.77 5.97
CA THR A 77 8.81 17.57 5.07
C THR A 77 8.88 19.05 5.50
N LEU A 78 7.74 19.61 5.90
CA LEU A 78 7.63 20.98 6.39
C LEU A 78 8.39 21.16 7.72
N LEU A 79 8.22 20.24 8.67
CA LEU A 79 8.96 20.21 9.94
C LEU A 79 10.46 20.13 9.71
N LEU A 80 10.92 19.18 8.89
CA LEU A 80 12.35 19.02 8.58
C LEU A 80 12.93 20.27 7.94
N SER A 81 12.18 20.93 7.05
CA SER A 81 12.62 22.17 6.39
C SER A 81 12.69 23.34 7.38
N ALA A 82 11.74 23.44 8.31
CA ALA A 82 11.74 24.44 9.37
C ALA A 82 12.91 24.22 10.34
N VAL A 83 13.17 22.97 10.75
CA VAL A 83 14.31 22.58 11.58
C VAL A 83 15.63 22.89 10.86
N GLU A 84 15.74 22.57 9.56
CA GLU A 84 16.94 22.89 8.78
C GLU A 84 17.17 24.41 8.69
N THR A 85 16.10 25.18 8.47
CA THR A 85 16.19 26.66 8.41
C THR A 85 16.62 27.22 9.76
N TRP A 86 16.02 26.79 10.86
CA TRP A 86 16.40 27.18 12.21
C TRP A 86 17.85 26.78 12.53
N MET A 87 18.26 25.57 12.16
CA MET A 87 19.63 25.07 12.37
C MET A 87 20.65 25.99 11.69
N ARG A 88 20.36 26.47 10.47
CA ARG A 88 21.26 27.37 9.73
C ARG A 88 21.40 28.77 10.34
N THR A 89 20.48 29.19 11.22
CA THR A 89 20.63 30.46 11.96
C THR A 89 21.45 30.32 13.24
N GLN A 90 21.77 29.08 13.66
CA GLN A 90 22.53 28.83 14.87
C GLN A 90 24.04 29.04 14.64
N ALA A 91 24.72 29.59 15.66
CA ALA A 91 26.17 29.53 15.73
C ALA A 91 26.65 28.08 15.92
N GLY A 92 27.88 27.78 15.49
CA GLY A 92 28.50 26.48 15.70
C GLY A 92 28.49 26.06 17.17
N ALA A 93 28.34 24.77 17.43
CA ALA A 93 28.23 24.23 18.79
C ALA A 93 29.08 22.98 18.97
N THR A 94 29.72 22.87 20.13
CA THR A 94 30.46 21.66 20.56
C THR A 94 29.61 20.75 21.45
N SER A 95 28.46 21.24 21.93
CA SER A 95 27.49 20.50 22.75
C SER A 95 26.15 20.32 22.01
N LEU A 96 25.41 19.29 22.41
CA LEU A 96 24.06 19.04 21.91
C LEU A 96 23.10 20.15 22.38
N ARG A 97 22.39 20.77 21.44
CA ARG A 97 21.35 21.79 21.67
C ARG A 97 19.95 21.22 21.55
N ALA A 98 19.73 20.36 20.56
CA ALA A 98 18.44 19.76 20.27
C ALA A 98 18.61 18.35 19.72
N LEU A 99 17.61 17.51 19.97
CA LEU A 99 17.52 16.16 19.42
C LEU A 99 16.22 16.04 18.64
N LEU A 100 16.33 15.75 17.34
CA LEU A 100 15.19 15.38 16.51
C LEU A 100 15.02 13.86 16.56
N TYR A 101 13.92 13.39 17.16
CA TYR A 101 13.57 11.99 17.24
C TYR A 101 12.48 11.63 16.22
N MET A 102 12.67 10.54 15.48
CA MET A 102 11.65 9.98 14.59
C MET A 102 11.43 8.51 14.91
N ASP A 103 10.21 8.20 15.38
CA ASP A 103 9.73 6.84 15.61
C ASP A 103 9.19 6.30 14.28
N GLU A 104 9.91 5.36 13.69
CA GLU A 104 9.71 4.80 12.34
C GLU A 104 10.05 5.76 11.17
N ILE A 105 11.28 5.61 10.66
CA ILE A 105 11.80 6.38 9.52
C ILE A 105 11.47 5.73 8.15
N TYR A 106 10.88 4.53 8.14
CA TYR A 106 10.47 3.84 6.91
C TYR A 106 9.61 4.75 6.01
N GLY A 107 9.88 4.74 4.70
CA GLY A 107 9.20 5.57 3.71
C GLY A 107 9.68 7.03 3.62
N TYR A 108 10.36 7.56 4.65
CA TYR A 108 10.92 8.93 4.64
C TYR A 108 12.35 9.00 4.14
N LEU A 109 13.11 7.91 4.30
CA LEU A 109 14.50 7.82 3.86
C LEU A 109 14.81 6.52 3.10
N PRO A 110 14.02 6.16 2.07
CA PRO A 110 14.19 4.91 1.34
C PRO A 110 15.46 4.91 0.47
N PRO A 111 16.04 3.74 0.15
CA PRO A 111 17.27 3.66 -0.65
C PRO A 111 17.08 4.08 -2.11
N GLN A 112 15.97 3.66 -2.74
CA GLN A 112 15.76 3.82 -4.19
C GLN A 112 14.93 5.05 -4.57
N SER A 113 13.84 5.33 -3.84
CA SER A 113 12.97 6.47 -4.13
C SER A 113 13.48 7.77 -3.48
N ASN A 114 12.98 8.91 -3.95
CA ASN A 114 13.37 10.23 -3.47
C ASN A 114 12.15 11.04 -3.00
N PRO A 115 11.54 10.68 -1.86
CA PRO A 115 10.44 11.46 -1.29
C PRO A 115 10.92 12.85 -0.85
N PRO A 116 10.02 13.84 -0.72
CA PRO A 116 10.38 15.21 -0.35
C PRO A 116 11.15 15.33 0.99
N SER A 117 10.95 14.40 1.91
CA SER A 117 11.61 14.32 3.22
C SER A 117 13.07 13.84 3.16
N LYS A 118 13.46 13.07 2.13
CA LYS A 118 14.78 12.43 2.02
C LYS A 118 15.92 13.43 1.95
N GLN A 119 15.80 14.46 1.10
CA GLN A 119 16.88 15.42 0.91
C GLN A 119 17.17 16.26 2.17
N PRO A 120 16.16 16.85 2.85
CA PRO A 120 16.37 17.49 4.16
C PRO A 120 17.04 16.56 5.18
N LEU A 121 16.59 15.31 5.31
CA LEU A 121 17.18 14.33 6.24
C LEU A 121 18.65 14.05 5.93
N LEU A 122 19.01 13.78 4.68
CA LEU A 122 20.39 13.53 4.29
C LEU A 122 21.29 14.76 4.53
N ARG A 123 20.78 15.97 4.30
CA ARG A 123 21.54 17.21 4.60
C ARG A 123 21.76 17.37 6.10
N MET A 124 20.74 17.16 6.91
CA MET A 124 20.85 17.22 8.36
C MET A 124 21.80 16.15 8.90
N LEU A 125 21.70 14.89 8.46
CA LEU A 125 22.63 13.84 8.89
C LEU A 125 24.10 14.20 8.63
N LYS A 126 24.38 14.93 7.54
CA LYS A 126 25.75 15.36 7.19
C LYS A 126 26.21 16.61 7.95
N GLN A 127 25.31 17.56 8.21
CA GLN A 127 25.70 18.92 8.63
C GLN A 127 25.27 19.29 10.06
N ALA A 128 24.21 18.66 10.59
CA ALA A 128 23.55 19.07 11.83
C ALA A 128 24.46 19.03 13.06
N ARG A 129 25.44 18.11 13.08
CA ARG A 129 26.45 17.99 14.14
C ARG A 129 27.17 19.32 14.41
N ALA A 130 27.52 20.07 13.37
CA ALA A 130 28.26 21.33 13.51
C ALA A 130 27.45 22.41 14.25
N PHE A 131 26.12 22.31 14.22
CA PHE A 131 25.18 23.24 14.84
C PHE A 131 24.60 22.71 16.16
N GLY A 132 25.09 21.57 16.66
CA GLY A 132 24.58 20.96 17.88
C GLY A 132 23.20 20.32 17.76
N LEU A 133 22.75 20.00 16.54
CA LEU A 133 21.51 19.25 16.31
C LEU A 133 21.84 17.76 16.12
N GLY A 134 21.30 16.91 17.00
CA GLY A 134 21.37 15.45 16.88
C GLY A 134 20.12 14.88 16.23
N LEU A 135 20.27 13.76 15.52
CA LEU A 135 19.16 12.99 14.96
C LEU A 135 19.15 11.60 15.59
N LEU A 136 17.99 11.19 16.10
CA LEU A 136 17.74 9.83 16.59
C LEU A 136 16.62 9.22 15.72
N LEU A 137 16.99 8.25 14.89
CA LEU A 137 16.09 7.61 13.93
C LEU A 137 15.86 6.17 14.35
N ALA A 138 14.60 5.76 14.47
CA ALA A 138 14.21 4.38 14.76
C ALA A 138 13.53 3.75 13.53
N THR A 139 13.76 2.47 13.30
CA THR A 139 13.09 1.68 12.25
C THR A 139 13.00 0.22 12.68
N GLN A 140 11.91 -0.44 12.30
CA GLN A 140 11.81 -1.90 12.41
C GLN A 140 12.50 -2.63 11.24
N ASN A 141 12.59 -1.97 10.07
CA ASN A 141 13.12 -2.53 8.83
C ASN A 141 14.41 -1.80 8.43
N PRO A 142 15.58 -2.20 8.95
CA PRO A 142 16.85 -1.53 8.69
C PRO A 142 17.29 -1.62 7.22
N VAL A 143 16.81 -2.64 6.50
CA VAL A 143 17.10 -2.91 5.09
C VAL A 143 16.57 -1.81 4.16
N ASP A 144 15.45 -1.19 4.52
CA ASP A 144 14.75 -0.24 3.66
C ASP A 144 15.17 1.21 3.92
N LEU A 145 16.36 1.40 4.50
CA LEU A 145 16.96 2.70 4.77
C LEU A 145 18.10 3.00 3.79
N ASP A 146 18.22 4.25 3.37
CA ASP A 146 19.34 4.69 2.51
C ASP A 146 20.70 4.44 3.19
N TYR A 147 21.55 3.62 2.57
CA TYR A 147 22.87 3.27 3.10
C TYR A 147 23.78 4.49 3.31
N LYS A 148 23.58 5.59 2.57
CA LYS A 148 24.33 6.84 2.76
C LYS A 148 23.93 7.56 4.05
N ALA A 149 22.70 7.36 4.52
CA ALA A 149 22.27 7.87 5.80
C ALA A 149 22.96 7.13 6.94
N LEU A 150 23.05 5.80 6.81
CA LEU A 150 23.68 4.92 7.79
C LEU A 150 25.16 5.25 8.03
N SER A 151 25.94 5.53 6.98
CA SER A 151 27.36 5.85 7.13
C SER A 151 27.65 7.15 7.88
N ASN A 152 26.66 8.05 8.02
CA ASN A 152 26.78 9.29 8.79
C ASN A 152 26.35 9.12 10.27
N ALA A 153 25.80 7.97 10.65
CA ALA A 153 25.36 7.70 12.01
C ALA A 153 26.54 7.30 12.90
N GLY A 154 26.79 8.09 13.97
CA GLY A 154 27.90 7.83 14.90
C GLY A 154 27.60 6.81 15.99
N SER A 155 26.33 6.61 16.32
CA SER A 155 25.88 5.68 17.38
C SER A 155 24.75 4.81 16.86
N TRP A 156 24.84 3.52 17.13
CA TRP A 156 23.91 2.50 16.65
C TRP A 156 23.38 1.68 17.82
N PHE A 157 22.06 1.51 17.89
CA PHE A 157 21.40 0.69 18.89
C PHE A 157 20.69 -0.46 18.17
N ILE A 158 21.33 -1.63 18.14
CA ILE A 158 20.88 -2.77 17.34
C ILE A 158 20.10 -3.71 18.25
N GLY A 159 18.81 -3.87 17.99
CA GLY A 159 17.96 -4.80 18.71
C GLY A 159 18.12 -6.24 18.21
N LYS A 160 17.24 -7.13 18.69
CA LYS A 160 17.14 -8.48 18.16
C LYS A 160 16.56 -8.45 16.74
N LEU A 161 17.29 -9.02 15.79
CA LEU A 161 16.84 -9.22 14.41
C LEU A 161 16.20 -10.61 14.26
N GLN A 162 15.14 -10.71 13.45
CA GLN A 162 14.40 -11.96 13.26
C GLN A 162 14.97 -12.82 12.14
N THR A 163 15.51 -12.19 11.09
CA THR A 163 16.01 -12.89 9.89
C THR A 163 17.53 -12.76 9.76
N ASP A 164 18.17 -13.80 9.22
CA ASP A 164 19.61 -13.77 8.92
C ASP A 164 19.95 -12.77 7.82
N GLN A 165 19.02 -12.50 6.89
CA GLN A 165 19.22 -11.56 5.80
C GLN A 165 19.30 -10.10 6.30
N ASP A 166 18.40 -9.70 7.20
CA ASP A 166 18.43 -8.35 7.81
C ASP A 166 19.71 -8.16 8.61
N LYS A 167 20.15 -9.22 9.29
CA LYS A 167 21.39 -9.24 10.06
C LYS A 167 22.61 -9.08 9.18
N GLN A 168 22.71 -9.82 8.07
CA GLN A 168 23.82 -9.70 7.13
C GLN A 168 23.89 -8.29 6.52
N ARG A 169 22.75 -7.73 6.08
CA ARG A 169 22.69 -6.38 5.53
C ARG A 169 23.07 -5.30 6.55
N LEU A 170 22.65 -5.47 7.80
CA LEU A 170 23.04 -4.57 8.89
C LEU A 170 24.55 -4.65 9.18
N LEU A 171 25.13 -5.86 9.17
CA LEU A 171 26.57 -6.05 9.32
C LEU A 171 27.35 -5.40 8.17
N ASP A 172 26.86 -5.50 6.92
CA ASP A 172 27.46 -4.81 5.77
C ASP A 172 27.45 -3.28 5.95
N GLY A 173 26.35 -2.73 6.46
CA GLY A 173 26.22 -1.31 6.76
C GLY A 173 27.18 -0.84 7.88
N LEU A 174 27.30 -1.62 8.95
CA LEU A 174 28.24 -1.35 10.05
C LEU A 174 29.70 -1.42 9.59
N GLU A 175 30.05 -2.42 8.77
CA GLU A 175 31.40 -2.59 8.23
C GLU A 175 31.80 -1.41 7.33
N SER A 176 30.85 -0.90 6.52
CA SER A 176 31.04 0.31 5.72
C SER A 176 31.18 1.58 6.56
N ALA A 177 30.46 1.69 7.68
CA ALA A 177 30.51 2.86 8.57
C ALA A 177 31.76 2.84 9.47
N ALA A 178 32.19 1.66 9.91
CA ALA A 178 33.27 1.46 10.88
C ALA A 178 34.63 1.18 10.21
N SER A 179 35.03 2.01 9.23
CA SER A 179 36.38 2.10 8.61
C SER A 179 37.28 0.83 8.64
N GLY A 180 36.72 -0.35 8.40
CA GLY A 180 37.44 -1.63 8.34
C GLY A 180 37.86 -2.34 9.64
N SER A 181 37.42 -1.90 10.84
CA SER A 181 37.86 -2.51 12.13
C SER A 181 36.81 -3.34 12.86
N LEU A 182 35.75 -3.78 12.17
CA LEU A 182 34.65 -4.54 12.78
C LEU A 182 34.93 -6.06 12.72
N ASP A 183 35.01 -6.74 13.86
CA ASP A 183 35.00 -8.21 13.91
C ASP A 183 33.57 -8.72 13.64
N ARG A 184 33.27 -8.96 12.36
CA ARG A 184 31.95 -9.39 11.89
C ARG A 184 31.43 -10.62 12.62
N ARG A 185 32.30 -11.59 12.95
CA ARG A 185 31.88 -12.83 13.63
C ARG A 185 31.50 -12.57 15.09
N ALA A 186 32.24 -11.69 15.77
CA ALA A 186 31.91 -11.30 17.14
C ALA A 186 30.55 -10.57 17.20
N TYR A 187 30.32 -9.60 16.30
CA TYR A 187 29.05 -8.87 16.22
C TYR A 187 27.89 -9.79 15.84
N ASP A 188 28.10 -10.73 14.91
CA ASP A 188 27.11 -11.73 14.54
C ASP A 188 26.65 -12.54 15.77
N LYS A 189 27.61 -13.05 16.56
CA LYS A 189 27.31 -13.82 17.78
C LYS A 189 26.61 -12.98 18.84
N LEU A 190 27.03 -11.73 19.04
CA LEU A 190 26.43 -10.81 20.00
C LEU A 190 24.97 -10.51 19.65
N ILE A 191 24.67 -10.19 18.38
CA ILE A 191 23.31 -9.88 17.91
C ILE A 191 22.39 -11.10 18.04
N SER A 192 22.85 -12.31 17.70
CA SER A 192 22.07 -13.54 17.87
C SER A 192 21.76 -13.85 19.35
N GLY A 193 22.62 -13.44 20.26
CA GLY A 193 22.45 -13.64 21.70
C GLY A 193 21.56 -12.62 22.40
N LEU A 194 21.08 -11.58 21.69
CA LEU A 194 20.29 -10.51 22.32
C LEU A 194 18.91 -11.00 22.78
N GLY A 195 18.59 -10.72 24.05
CA GLY A 195 17.26 -10.90 24.62
C GLY A 195 16.27 -9.81 24.20
N LYS A 196 15.01 -9.96 24.59
CA LYS A 196 14.00 -8.90 24.40
C LYS A 196 14.41 -7.66 25.19
N ARG A 197 14.32 -6.48 24.57
CA ARG A 197 14.66 -5.17 25.17
C ARG A 197 16.15 -5.03 25.58
N VAL A 198 17.02 -5.80 24.94
CA VAL A 198 18.47 -5.66 25.05
C VAL A 198 18.99 -5.25 23.68
N PHE A 199 19.89 -4.27 23.66
CA PHE A 199 20.43 -3.69 22.44
C PHE A 199 21.95 -3.84 22.43
N LEU A 200 22.54 -4.05 21.27
CA LEU A 200 23.96 -3.84 21.05
C LEU A 200 24.18 -2.37 20.70
N LEU A 201 24.84 -1.62 21.59
CA LEU A 201 25.28 -0.26 21.34
C LEU A 201 26.64 -0.30 20.66
N HIS A 202 26.73 0.22 19.43
CA HIS A 202 27.99 0.46 18.74
C HIS A 202 28.20 1.97 18.57
N ASN A 203 29.34 2.49 19.04
CA ASN A 203 29.72 3.89 18.87
C ASN A 203 31.03 3.97 18.09
N VAL A 204 31.00 4.61 16.92
CA VAL A 204 32.15 4.72 16.01
C VAL A 204 33.29 5.57 16.58
N HIS A 205 33.01 6.39 17.59
CA HIS A 205 33.97 7.26 18.26
C HIS A 205 34.45 6.71 19.60
N ALA A 206 33.89 5.58 20.08
CA ALA A 206 34.32 4.98 21.33
C ALA A 206 35.57 4.10 21.10
N PRO A 207 36.60 4.19 21.96
CA PRO A 207 37.72 3.27 21.89
C PRO A 207 37.24 1.83 22.15
N PRO A 208 37.96 0.81 21.63
CA PRO A 208 37.69 -0.59 21.95
C PRO A 208 37.64 -0.77 23.48
N SER A 209 36.49 -1.19 24.00
CA SER A 209 36.30 -1.40 25.43
C SER A 209 37.19 -2.54 25.93
N THR A 210 38.06 -2.25 26.89
CA THR A 210 38.88 -3.25 27.61
C THR A 210 38.12 -3.93 28.75
N SER A 211 36.90 -3.47 29.09
CA SER A 211 36.09 -4.01 30.18
C SER A 211 34.77 -4.56 29.65
N GLY A 212 34.72 -5.88 29.46
CA GLY A 212 33.49 -6.62 29.17
C GLY A 212 33.32 -7.05 27.72
N GLY A 213 34.15 -8.00 27.25
CA GLY A 213 33.85 -8.92 26.15
C GLY A 213 33.39 -8.37 24.79
N GLY A 214 33.47 -7.06 24.55
CA GLY A 214 32.97 -6.40 23.34
C GLY A 214 34.10 -6.03 22.39
N ALA A 215 33.99 -6.46 21.13
CA ALA A 215 34.88 -6.03 20.06
C ALA A 215 34.62 -4.57 19.69
N GLY A 216 35.64 -3.70 19.78
CA GLY A 216 35.68 -2.38 19.11
C GLY A 216 34.47 -1.46 19.34
N GLY A 217 34.32 -0.86 20.53
CA GLY A 217 33.29 0.16 20.79
C GLY A 217 31.87 -0.38 20.97
N ALA A 218 31.68 -1.71 20.97
CA ALA A 218 30.42 -2.36 21.28
C ALA A 218 30.18 -2.55 22.78
N ALA A 219 28.98 -2.23 23.26
CA ALA A 219 28.51 -2.50 24.60
C ALA A 219 27.08 -3.08 24.57
N ILE A 220 26.77 -4.01 25.48
CA ILE A 220 25.39 -4.47 25.67
C ILE A 220 24.63 -3.43 26.48
N PHE A 221 23.55 -2.93 25.91
CA PHE A 221 22.71 -1.88 26.46
C PHE A 221 21.35 -2.46 26.89
N HIS A 222 21.08 -2.40 28.20
CA HIS A 222 19.83 -2.87 28.77
C HIS A 222 18.84 -1.71 28.94
N THR A 223 17.59 -1.92 28.54
CA THR A 223 16.53 -0.95 28.87
C THR A 223 16.29 -0.93 30.38
N ARG A 224 16.16 0.26 30.95
CA ARG A 224 15.57 0.42 32.29
C ARG A 224 14.07 0.10 32.23
N TRP A 225 13.47 -0.12 33.40
CA TRP A 225 12.03 -0.33 33.51
C TRP A 225 11.29 0.84 32.84
N THR A 226 10.52 0.57 31.79
CA THR A 226 9.67 1.57 31.15
C THR A 226 8.56 1.93 32.13
N MET A 227 8.49 3.19 32.58
CA MET A 227 7.37 3.72 33.38
C MET A 227 6.08 3.87 32.54
N ASN A 228 5.81 2.92 31.65
CA ASN A 228 4.66 2.90 30.76
C ASN A 228 4.17 1.45 30.65
N PHE A 229 2.87 1.25 30.83
CA PHE A 229 2.20 -0.04 30.75
C PHE A 229 1.98 -0.53 29.31
N LEU A 230 2.45 0.21 28.29
CA LEU A 230 2.33 -0.12 26.87
C LEU A 230 0.86 -0.36 26.47
N ALA A 231 -0.02 0.59 26.80
CA ALA A 231 -1.47 0.49 26.58
C ALA A 231 -1.93 0.50 25.11
N GLY A 232 -1.00 0.38 24.15
CA GLY A 232 -1.28 0.51 22.72
C GLY A 232 -1.32 1.96 22.23
N PRO A 233 -1.74 2.19 20.97
CA PRO A 233 -1.84 3.52 20.39
C PRO A 233 -2.94 4.34 21.07
N LEU A 234 -2.67 5.62 21.32
CA LEU A 234 -3.66 6.55 21.84
C LEU A 234 -4.72 6.84 20.77
N THR A 235 -6.00 6.91 21.15
CA THR A 235 -7.06 7.36 20.25
C THR A 235 -7.24 8.88 20.34
N PRO A 236 -7.68 9.57 19.27
CA PRO A 236 -7.89 11.02 19.31
C PRO A 236 -8.74 11.53 20.50
N PRO A 237 -9.81 10.83 20.93
CA PRO A 237 -10.58 11.22 22.13
C PRO A 237 -9.80 11.12 23.45
N GLN A 238 -8.73 10.31 23.52
CA GLN A 238 -7.91 10.16 24.73
C GLN A 238 -6.94 11.33 24.91
N ILE A 239 -6.57 12.05 23.85
CA ILE A 239 -5.60 13.16 23.91
C ILE A 239 -6.11 14.32 24.77
N PRO A 240 -7.36 14.82 24.61
CA PRO A 240 -7.90 15.84 25.51
C PRO A 240 -7.98 15.39 26.97
N ALA A 241 -8.29 14.11 27.22
CA ALA A 241 -8.32 13.56 28.57
C ALA A 241 -6.93 13.53 29.22
N LEU A 242 -5.89 13.18 28.46
CA LEU A 242 -4.49 13.24 28.91
C LEU A 242 -4.05 14.67 29.22
N ASN A 243 -4.35 15.63 28.33
CA ASN A 243 -4.02 17.04 28.56
C ASN A 243 -4.71 17.58 29.82
N LYS A 244 -5.96 17.19 30.07
CA LYS A 244 -6.68 17.53 31.31
C LYS A 244 -6.01 16.92 32.55
N LEU A 245 -5.54 15.67 32.49
CA LEU A 245 -4.90 14.98 33.62
C LEU A 245 -3.63 15.71 34.09
N VAL A 246 -2.88 16.31 33.17
CA VAL A 246 -1.66 17.08 33.48
C VAL A 246 -1.90 18.58 33.60
N ASN A 247 -3.16 19.03 33.61
CA ASN A 247 -3.55 20.45 33.59
C ASN A 247 -2.88 21.26 32.45
N ALA A 248 -2.61 20.62 31.32
CA ALA A 248 -2.10 21.29 30.13
C ALA A 248 -3.22 22.17 29.53
N SER A 249 -3.12 23.47 29.79
CA SER A 249 -4.01 24.48 29.23
C SER A 249 -3.37 25.08 27.99
N TYR A 250 -4.09 25.04 26.87
CA TYR A 250 -3.68 25.71 25.64
C TYR A 250 -3.87 27.23 25.80
N GLN A 251 -2.83 27.93 26.23
CA GLN A 251 -2.80 29.38 26.14
C GLN A 251 -2.52 29.76 24.69
N SER A 252 -3.57 30.05 23.94
CA SER A 252 -3.47 30.74 22.65
C SER A 252 -2.92 32.14 22.92
N SER A 253 -1.59 32.29 22.95
CA SER A 253 -0.94 33.60 22.97
C SER A 253 -1.01 34.19 21.56
N LEU A 254 -2.21 34.60 21.14
CA LEU A 254 -2.36 35.59 20.09
C LEU A 254 -2.16 36.95 20.77
N THR A 255 -0.95 37.47 20.69
CA THR A 255 -0.71 38.91 20.77
C THR A 255 -1.58 39.57 19.70
N SER A 256 -2.66 40.20 20.13
CA SER A 256 -3.51 41.05 19.31
C SER A 256 -2.73 42.30 18.92
N ASP A 257 -2.01 42.24 17.80
CA ASP A 257 -1.59 43.44 17.09
C ASP A 257 -2.85 44.07 16.49
N GLN A 258 -3.34 45.13 17.13
CA GLN A 258 -4.40 45.96 16.58
C GLN A 258 -3.85 46.75 15.40
N ALA A 259 -4.22 46.34 14.19
CA ALA A 259 -4.10 47.15 12.99
C ALA A 259 -5.49 47.31 12.34
N SER A 260 -6.15 48.41 12.71
CA SER A 260 -7.04 49.26 11.90
C SER A 260 -7.79 48.62 10.72
N ALA A 261 -9.08 48.38 10.91
CA ALA A 261 -10.05 48.23 9.82
C ALA A 261 -10.42 49.62 9.22
N PRO A 262 -10.62 49.73 7.90
CA PRO A 262 -11.04 50.98 7.26
C PRO A 262 -12.55 51.21 7.37
N THR A 263 -12.92 52.46 7.63
CA THR A 263 -14.29 53.00 7.73
C THR A 263 -15.05 52.95 6.39
N PRO A 264 -16.34 52.56 6.35
CA PRO A 264 -17.21 52.79 5.19
C PRO A 264 -17.79 54.21 5.19
N LEU A 265 -17.84 54.83 4.00
CA LEU A 265 -18.47 56.13 3.72
C LEU A 265 -20.01 56.05 3.78
N PRO A 266 -20.72 57.17 4.06
CA PRO A 266 -22.17 57.18 4.29
C PRO A 266 -22.97 57.10 2.99
N GLU A 267 -24.00 56.26 3.01
CA GLU A 267 -24.97 56.02 1.94
C GLU A 267 -26.10 57.06 2.02
N SER A 268 -26.45 57.65 0.88
CA SER A 268 -27.44 58.71 0.70
C SER A 268 -28.89 58.20 0.79
N GLU A 269 -29.73 58.93 1.51
CA GLU A 269 -31.18 58.72 1.65
C GLU A 269 -31.94 58.83 0.31
N PRO A 270 -32.97 57.98 0.08
CA PRO A 270 -34.02 58.27 -0.89
C PRO A 270 -35.30 58.83 -0.24
N VAL A 271 -35.85 59.84 -0.91
CA VAL A 271 -37.09 60.58 -0.63
C VAL A 271 -38.34 59.67 -0.72
N PRO A 272 -39.33 59.79 0.18
CA PRO A 272 -40.56 59.00 0.09
C PRO A 272 -41.60 59.62 -0.85
N LEU A 273 -42.18 58.79 -1.73
CA LEU A 273 -43.42 59.08 -2.44
C LEU A 273 -44.55 58.22 -1.87
N THR A 274 -45.56 58.91 -1.37
CA THR A 274 -46.83 58.40 -0.84
C THR A 274 -47.66 57.70 -1.92
N PRO A 275 -48.36 56.61 -1.59
CA PRO A 275 -49.66 56.34 -2.21
C PRO A 275 -50.79 56.23 -1.18
N LEU A 276 -51.96 56.71 -1.60
CA LEU A 276 -53.27 56.68 -0.96
C LEU A 276 -53.73 55.25 -0.57
N VAL A 277 -54.36 55.16 0.60
CA VAL A 277 -55.26 54.09 1.11
C VAL A 277 -56.62 54.81 1.34
N PRO A 278 -57.85 54.24 1.12
CA PRO A 278 -58.40 53.11 1.91
C PRO A 278 -59.55 52.30 1.22
N PRO A 279 -60.38 51.49 1.92
CA PRO A 279 -60.24 50.69 3.16
C PRO A 279 -60.54 49.17 2.92
N ALA A 280 -59.92 48.20 3.63
CA ALA A 280 -60.18 47.66 4.98
C ALA A 280 -61.45 46.78 5.15
N LEU A 281 -61.22 45.48 5.45
CA LEU A 281 -61.96 44.54 6.33
C LEU A 281 -61.45 43.12 5.96
N VAL A 282 -60.91 42.25 6.82
CA VAL A 282 -61.09 42.04 8.26
C VAL A 282 -59.81 41.39 8.81
N ALA A 283 -59.40 41.80 10.01
CA ALA A 283 -58.35 41.16 10.78
C ALA A 283 -58.83 39.87 11.44
N ALA A 284 -57.98 38.84 11.46
CA ALA A 284 -57.91 37.88 12.56
C ALA A 284 -56.43 37.48 12.74
N SER A 285 -55.96 37.73 13.95
CA SER A 285 -54.59 37.66 14.43
C SER A 285 -54.28 36.33 15.15
N HIS A 286 -52.97 36.03 15.24
CA HIS A 286 -52.27 34.93 15.96
C HIS A 286 -52.22 33.61 15.16
N SER A 287 -51.08 32.97 14.89
CA SER A 287 -49.92 32.73 15.76
C SER A 287 -48.65 32.43 14.94
N ALA A 288 -47.48 32.73 15.50
CA ALA A 288 -46.19 32.28 14.99
C ALA A 288 -46.00 30.77 15.24
N ILE A 289 -45.76 29.98 14.18
CA ILE A 289 -44.95 28.74 14.09
C ILE A 289 -44.70 28.43 12.60
N SER A 290 -43.43 28.24 12.22
CA SER A 290 -42.85 27.60 11.02
C SER A 290 -43.53 27.78 9.64
N ASN A 291 -43.02 28.73 8.85
CA ASN A 291 -43.25 28.84 7.40
C ASN A 291 -42.52 27.70 6.66
N GLN A 292 -43.25 26.69 6.19
CA GLN A 292 -42.91 26.01 4.94
C GLN A 292 -44.02 26.29 3.92
N GLN A 293 -43.74 27.21 3.00
CA GLN A 293 -44.63 27.51 1.88
C GLN A 293 -44.59 26.33 0.91
N THR A 294 -45.51 25.37 1.08
CA THR A 294 -45.71 24.29 0.09
C THR A 294 -46.69 24.76 -0.98
N SER A 295 -46.38 24.52 -2.24
CA SER A 295 -47.22 24.89 -3.38
C SER A 295 -47.88 23.66 -4.01
N LEU A 296 -49.08 23.85 -4.58
CA LEU A 296 -49.74 22.85 -5.43
C LEU A 296 -49.14 22.81 -6.85
N THR A 297 -48.41 23.86 -7.22
CA THR A 297 -47.72 23.98 -8.50
C THR A 297 -46.22 23.78 -8.30
N ARG A 298 -45.61 22.97 -9.17
CA ARG A 298 -44.18 22.69 -9.15
C ARG A 298 -43.37 23.96 -9.46
N PRO A 299 -42.36 24.33 -8.64
CA PRO A 299 -41.44 25.40 -8.97
C PRO A 299 -40.66 25.11 -10.26
N PRO A 300 -40.40 26.12 -11.13
CA PRO A 300 -39.65 25.90 -12.36
C PRO A 300 -38.16 25.64 -12.06
N VAL A 301 -37.61 24.57 -12.64
CA VAL A 301 -36.17 24.25 -12.61
C VAL A 301 -35.44 25.14 -13.64
N PRO A 302 -34.21 25.62 -13.35
CA PRO A 302 -33.46 26.45 -14.29
C PRO A 302 -33.19 25.77 -15.63
N THR A 303 -33.17 26.55 -16.71
CA THR A 303 -32.88 26.04 -18.06
C THR A 303 -31.50 25.37 -18.13
N GLY A 304 -31.44 24.14 -18.67
CA GLY A 304 -30.21 23.36 -18.80
C GLY A 304 -29.91 22.45 -17.61
N VAL A 305 -30.76 22.45 -16.57
CA VAL A 305 -30.69 21.49 -15.46
C VAL A 305 -31.77 20.43 -15.68
N ALA A 306 -31.38 19.15 -15.62
CA ALA A 306 -32.34 18.05 -15.72
C ALA A 306 -33.22 17.96 -14.47
N GLU A 307 -34.45 17.48 -14.65
CA GLU A 307 -35.44 17.29 -13.59
C GLU A 307 -35.85 15.82 -13.56
N TYR A 308 -35.87 15.24 -12.36
CA TYR A 308 -36.16 13.84 -12.12
C TYR A 308 -37.19 13.68 -11.00
N PHE A 309 -38.04 12.66 -11.06
CA PHE A 309 -38.94 12.28 -9.97
C PHE A 309 -38.52 10.92 -9.42
N LEU A 310 -38.13 10.89 -8.14
CA LEU A 310 -37.77 9.63 -7.49
C LEU A 310 -39.04 8.80 -7.25
N PRO A 311 -39.00 7.48 -7.51
CA PRO A 311 -40.17 6.63 -7.37
C PRO A 311 -40.57 6.46 -5.90
N LEU A 312 -41.85 6.22 -5.66
CA LEU A 312 -42.34 5.83 -4.33
C LEU A 312 -42.05 4.34 -4.09
N ASN A 313 -40.81 4.01 -3.72
CA ASN A 313 -40.38 2.62 -3.52
C ASN A 313 -40.60 2.08 -2.09
N LEU A 314 -40.88 2.95 -1.11
CA LEU A 314 -41.28 2.54 0.24
C LEU A 314 -42.79 2.65 0.38
N SER A 315 -43.43 1.54 0.78
CA SER A 315 -44.81 1.60 1.24
C SER A 315 -44.91 2.44 2.53
N PHE A 316 -46.10 2.96 2.82
CA PHE A 316 -46.33 3.73 4.04
C PHE A 316 -45.88 3.01 5.33
N THR A 317 -46.15 1.70 5.41
CA THR A 317 -45.76 0.84 6.54
C THR A 317 -44.25 0.66 6.65
N GLU A 318 -43.54 0.57 5.52
CA GLU A 318 -42.08 0.45 5.48
C GLU A 318 -41.40 1.79 5.81
N ALA A 319 -41.91 2.90 5.29
CA ALA A 319 -41.44 4.25 5.60
C ALA A 319 -41.59 4.57 7.10
N LEU A 320 -42.72 4.19 7.71
CA LEU A 320 -42.94 4.29 9.15
C LEU A 320 -41.90 3.47 9.93
N SER A 321 -41.71 2.22 9.55
CA SER A 321 -40.74 1.32 10.20
C SER A 321 -39.31 1.85 10.09
N ALA A 322 -38.93 2.41 8.94
CA ALA A 322 -37.61 2.97 8.68
C ALA A 322 -37.35 4.27 9.46
N SER A 323 -38.39 5.06 9.76
CA SER A 323 -38.26 6.33 10.50
C SER A 323 -37.96 6.15 11.99
N GLY A 324 -38.25 4.98 12.57
CA GLY A 324 -38.04 4.69 13.99
C GLY A 324 -38.88 5.54 14.97
N GLN A 325 -39.86 6.30 14.48
CA GLN A 325 -40.70 7.18 15.29
C GLN A 325 -41.96 6.44 15.78
N PRO A 326 -42.34 6.55 17.08
CA PRO A 326 -43.62 6.05 17.55
C PRO A 326 -44.76 6.84 16.91
N MET A 327 -45.73 6.14 16.33
CA MET A 327 -46.87 6.77 15.64
C MET A 327 -47.81 7.42 16.66
N PRO A 328 -48.23 8.69 16.46
CA PRO A 328 -49.36 9.25 17.20
C PRO A 328 -50.66 8.50 16.81
N GLU A 329 -51.50 8.12 17.78
CA GLU A 329 -52.72 7.33 17.55
C GLU A 329 -53.75 7.99 16.58
N GLU A 330 -53.57 9.27 16.26
CA GLU A 330 -54.47 10.07 15.41
C GLU A 330 -53.81 10.54 14.08
N ALA A 331 -52.62 10.04 13.71
CA ALA A 331 -51.93 10.49 12.51
C ALA A 331 -52.58 9.94 11.22
N MET A 332 -53.17 10.83 10.41
CA MET A 332 -53.73 10.49 9.09
C MET A 332 -52.83 10.98 7.95
N MET A 333 -52.65 10.17 6.91
CA MET A 333 -51.94 10.59 5.70
C MET A 333 -52.76 11.66 4.98
N SER A 334 -52.16 12.83 4.76
CA SER A 334 -52.81 14.02 4.21
C SER A 334 -52.49 14.22 2.73
N ALA A 335 -51.21 14.09 2.33
CA ALA A 335 -50.76 14.25 0.95
C ALA A 335 -49.34 13.67 0.74
N ILE A 336 -48.88 13.66 -0.52
CA ILE A 336 -47.48 13.44 -0.88
C ILE A 336 -46.81 14.80 -1.06
N LEU A 337 -45.65 15.01 -0.44
CA LEU A 337 -44.79 16.19 -0.61
C LEU A 337 -43.53 15.80 -1.37
N TYR A 338 -43.24 16.50 -2.45
CA TYR A 338 -41.95 16.42 -3.14
C TYR A 338 -41.00 17.51 -2.64
N ARG A 339 -39.84 17.10 -2.15
CA ARG A 339 -38.73 18.00 -1.79
C ARG A 339 -37.64 17.96 -2.85
N PRO A 340 -37.07 19.11 -3.25
CA PRO A 340 -36.00 19.12 -4.23
C PRO A 340 -34.68 18.68 -3.57
N ALA A 341 -33.99 17.75 -4.21
CA ALA A 341 -32.66 17.25 -3.86
C ALA A 341 -31.74 17.34 -5.09
N LEU A 342 -30.43 17.26 -4.87
CA LEU A 342 -29.46 17.12 -5.96
C LEU A 342 -29.18 15.64 -6.18
N ALA A 343 -29.48 15.12 -7.37
CA ALA A 343 -29.09 13.78 -7.78
C ALA A 343 -27.94 13.85 -8.77
N ALA A 344 -26.92 13.03 -8.52
CA ALA A 344 -25.74 12.93 -9.38
C ALA A 344 -25.29 11.47 -9.46
N ALA A 345 -25.09 10.95 -10.67
CA ALA A 345 -24.49 9.65 -10.92
C ALA A 345 -23.48 9.74 -12.05
N ALA A 346 -22.42 8.93 -11.94
CA ALA A 346 -21.41 8.79 -12.97
C ALA A 346 -20.91 7.35 -13.08
N GLN A 347 -20.57 6.96 -14.30
CA GLN A 347 -19.86 5.74 -14.63
C GLN A 347 -18.40 6.06 -14.89
N VAL A 348 -17.51 5.23 -14.34
CA VAL A 348 -16.06 5.33 -14.52
C VAL A 348 -15.56 4.07 -15.16
N ARG A 349 -14.97 4.21 -16.35
CA ARG A 349 -14.35 3.10 -17.06
C ARG A 349 -12.85 3.05 -16.78
N PHE A 350 -12.35 1.86 -16.46
CA PHE A 350 -10.93 1.57 -16.30
C PHE A 350 -10.47 0.73 -17.48
N LEU A 351 -9.73 1.34 -18.40
CA LEU A 351 -9.17 0.67 -19.58
C LEU A 351 -7.64 0.75 -19.55
N GLU A 352 -6.99 -0.36 -19.20
CA GLU A 352 -5.53 -0.47 -19.21
C GLU A 352 -5.08 -1.73 -19.96
N ARG A 353 -4.65 -1.53 -21.21
CA ARG A 353 -4.26 -2.62 -22.12
C ARG A 353 -3.06 -3.40 -21.61
N LYS A 354 -2.15 -2.75 -20.87
CA LYS A 354 -0.96 -3.42 -20.30
C LYS A 354 -1.35 -4.56 -19.35
N TYR A 355 -2.46 -4.39 -18.62
CA TYR A 355 -2.93 -5.35 -17.62
C TYR A 355 -4.17 -6.11 -18.10
N GLY A 356 -4.64 -5.88 -19.34
CA GLY A 356 -5.86 -6.51 -19.86
C GLY A 356 -7.13 -6.10 -19.11
N VAL A 357 -7.13 -4.93 -18.47
CA VAL A 357 -8.25 -4.47 -17.64
C VAL A 357 -9.22 -3.66 -18.49
N ASP A 358 -10.48 -4.09 -18.51
CA ASP A 358 -11.64 -3.34 -18.98
C ASP A 358 -12.76 -3.53 -17.95
N ALA A 359 -12.92 -2.57 -17.06
CA ALA A 359 -13.88 -2.62 -15.97
C ALA A 359 -14.64 -1.31 -15.84
N GLU A 360 -15.86 -1.37 -15.33
CA GLU A 360 -16.72 -0.22 -15.14
C GLU A 360 -17.21 -0.17 -13.68
N THR A 361 -17.22 1.02 -13.10
CA THR A 361 -17.70 1.25 -11.74
C THR A 361 -18.61 2.47 -11.71
N GLY A 362 -19.72 2.39 -11.00
CA GLY A 362 -20.64 3.50 -10.80
C GLY A 362 -20.39 4.21 -9.46
N LYS A 363 -20.58 5.53 -9.44
CA LYS A 363 -20.74 6.32 -8.20
C LYS A 363 -21.96 7.20 -8.32
N ALA A 364 -22.79 7.20 -7.28
CA ALA A 364 -23.98 8.03 -7.22
C ALA A 364 -24.07 8.71 -5.85
N ALA A 365 -24.66 9.91 -5.85
CA ALA A 365 -24.87 10.73 -4.67
C ALA A 365 -26.24 11.41 -4.73
N LEU A 366 -26.92 11.46 -3.58
CA LEU A 366 -28.21 12.13 -3.39
C LEU A 366 -28.11 13.14 -2.25
N VAL A 367 -28.03 14.42 -2.57
CA VAL A 367 -27.90 15.51 -1.59
C VAL A 367 -29.28 16.07 -1.29
N THR A 368 -29.86 15.63 -0.17
CA THR A 368 -31.21 16.05 0.28
C THR A 368 -31.25 17.47 0.85
N THR A 369 -30.11 17.98 1.34
CA THR A 369 -29.96 19.33 1.88
C THR A 369 -28.71 20.01 1.33
N PRO A 370 -28.74 20.53 0.09
CA PRO A 370 -27.58 21.17 -0.50
C PRO A 370 -27.26 22.50 0.21
N ASP A 371 -25.98 22.77 0.47
CA ASP A 371 -25.54 24.04 1.05
C ASP A 371 -25.84 25.20 0.08
N LYS A 372 -26.38 26.30 0.60
CA LYS A 372 -26.81 27.46 -0.20
C LYS A 372 -25.70 28.09 -1.04
N ARG A 373 -24.42 27.87 -0.67
CA ARG A 373 -23.24 28.35 -1.39
C ARG A 373 -22.79 27.40 -2.50
N GLY A 374 -23.43 26.25 -2.65
CA GLY A 374 -23.10 25.25 -3.67
C GLY A 374 -21.82 24.46 -3.35
N VAL A 375 -21.58 24.16 -2.07
CA VAL A 375 -20.47 23.31 -1.62
C VAL A 375 -21.03 21.97 -1.16
N VAL A 376 -20.52 20.86 -1.70
CA VAL A 376 -20.98 19.51 -1.37
C VAL A 376 -19.78 18.64 -1.02
N ARG A 377 -19.87 17.91 0.10
CA ARG A 377 -18.96 16.81 0.42
C ARG A 377 -19.59 15.51 -0.05
N TRP A 378 -19.30 15.12 -1.28
CA TRP A 378 -19.98 14.03 -1.97
C TRP A 378 -19.91 12.67 -1.23
N ASP A 379 -18.83 12.41 -0.48
CA ASP A 379 -18.67 11.20 0.33
C ASP A 379 -19.73 11.05 1.44
N ASP A 380 -20.33 12.15 1.90
CA ASP A 380 -21.37 12.15 2.93
C ASP A 380 -22.77 11.79 2.37
N PHE A 381 -22.92 11.77 1.04
CA PHE A 381 -24.20 11.64 0.35
C PHE A 381 -24.24 10.46 -0.64
N LEU A 382 -23.37 9.47 -0.48
CA LEU A 382 -23.35 8.28 -1.32
C LEU A 382 -24.70 7.56 -1.27
N ALA A 383 -25.26 7.26 -2.43
CA ALA A 383 -26.59 6.66 -2.57
C ALA A 383 -26.65 5.76 -3.81
N HIS A 384 -27.49 4.73 -3.77
CA HIS A 384 -27.91 4.03 -4.99
C HIS A 384 -29.11 4.77 -5.59
N LEU A 385 -28.93 5.32 -6.78
CA LEU A 385 -30.00 5.95 -7.54
C LEU A 385 -30.53 4.95 -8.57
N PRO A 386 -31.86 4.89 -8.78
CA PRO A 386 -32.41 4.16 -9.91
C PRO A 386 -31.87 4.77 -11.21
N PRO A 387 -31.63 3.97 -12.26
CA PRO A 387 -31.33 4.50 -13.58
C PRO A 387 -32.50 5.34 -14.10
N ASP A 388 -32.21 6.23 -15.07
CA ASP A 388 -33.15 7.25 -15.57
C ASP A 388 -34.47 6.65 -16.09
N ASP A 389 -34.44 5.44 -16.63
CA ASP A 389 -35.60 4.70 -17.13
C ASP A 389 -36.51 4.12 -16.04
N GLU A 390 -36.02 3.98 -14.81
CA GLU A 390 -36.77 3.56 -13.62
C GLU A 390 -37.31 4.74 -12.80
N MET A 391 -37.02 5.99 -13.21
CA MET A 391 -37.55 7.19 -12.57
C MET A 391 -39.00 7.48 -13.00
N ASP A 392 -39.79 8.10 -12.12
CA ASP A 392 -41.17 8.45 -12.45
C ASP A 392 -41.21 9.57 -13.51
N PRO A 393 -42.09 9.48 -14.53
CA PRO A 393 -42.16 10.51 -15.59
C PRO A 393 -42.78 11.83 -15.10
N SER A 394 -43.51 11.79 -13.98
CA SER A 394 -44.14 12.95 -13.36
C SER A 394 -44.49 12.68 -11.90
N ALA A 395 -44.60 13.75 -11.10
CA ALA A 395 -45.10 13.67 -9.72
C ALA A 395 -46.50 13.02 -9.63
N ALA A 396 -46.75 12.32 -8.52
CA ALA A 396 -48.06 11.73 -8.23
C ALA A 396 -49.19 12.79 -8.21
N PRO A 397 -50.42 12.46 -8.65
CA PRO A 397 -51.55 13.39 -8.64
C PRO A 397 -51.85 13.94 -7.24
N GLY A 398 -52.15 15.24 -7.14
CA GLY A 398 -52.48 15.90 -5.87
C GLY A 398 -51.29 16.15 -4.94
N SER A 399 -50.06 15.95 -5.44
CA SER A 399 -48.84 16.21 -4.66
C SER A 399 -48.57 17.70 -4.43
N ARG A 400 -47.87 17.98 -3.34
CA ARG A 400 -47.35 19.30 -2.98
C ARG A 400 -45.85 19.37 -3.26
N PHE A 401 -45.33 20.58 -3.46
CA PHE A 401 -43.92 20.83 -3.70
C PHE A 401 -43.36 21.81 -2.67
N ALA A 402 -42.15 21.53 -2.19
CA ALA A 402 -41.36 22.50 -1.42
C ALA A 402 -40.73 23.54 -2.36
N SER A 403 -40.31 24.68 -1.82
CA SER A 403 -39.63 25.74 -2.58
C SER A 403 -38.29 25.26 -3.16
N LEU A 404 -37.97 25.74 -4.36
CA LEU A 404 -36.68 25.48 -5.01
C LEU A 404 -35.72 26.62 -4.68
N ASP A 405 -34.86 26.38 -3.69
CA ASP A 405 -33.89 27.36 -3.21
C ASP A 405 -32.51 27.16 -3.85
N ALA A 406 -31.65 28.18 -3.74
CA ALA A 406 -30.24 28.04 -4.14
C ALA A 406 -29.57 26.92 -3.31
N PRO A 407 -28.74 26.06 -3.93
CA PRO A 407 -28.16 26.20 -5.26
C PRO A 407 -29.00 25.60 -6.41
N LEU A 408 -30.10 24.89 -6.11
CA LEU A 408 -30.90 24.17 -7.11
C LEU A 408 -31.66 25.09 -8.07
N SER A 409 -31.98 26.31 -7.65
CA SER A 409 -32.60 27.34 -8.49
C SER A 409 -31.61 28.22 -9.28
N ASP A 410 -30.30 27.99 -9.19
CA ASP A 410 -29.28 28.75 -9.92
C ASP A 410 -28.52 27.84 -10.92
N ALA A 411 -28.73 28.09 -12.22
CA ALA A 411 -28.10 27.32 -13.30
C ALA A 411 -26.57 27.36 -13.26
N ARG A 412 -25.95 28.47 -12.84
CA ARG A 412 -24.50 28.61 -12.78
C ARG A 412 -23.92 27.79 -11.63
N LEU A 413 -24.59 27.79 -10.47
CA LEU A 413 -24.19 26.95 -9.33
C LEU A 413 -24.35 25.47 -9.65
N MET A 414 -25.44 25.08 -10.31
CA MET A 414 -25.65 23.71 -10.78
C MET A 414 -24.56 23.25 -11.76
N ALA A 415 -24.19 24.09 -12.74
CA ALA A 415 -23.11 23.79 -13.68
C ALA A 415 -21.71 23.71 -13.01
N ASN A 416 -21.51 24.41 -11.88
CA ASN A 416 -20.29 24.27 -11.08
C ASN A 416 -20.31 22.97 -10.28
N LEU A 417 -21.44 22.63 -9.64
CA LEU A 417 -21.63 21.38 -8.90
C LEU A 417 -21.46 20.15 -9.80
N GLN A 418 -21.92 20.20 -11.05
CA GLN A 418 -21.73 19.09 -12.00
C GLN A 418 -20.25 18.85 -12.31
N ARG A 419 -19.47 19.93 -12.50
CA ARG A 419 -18.02 19.84 -12.72
C ARG A 419 -17.29 19.36 -11.48
N ASP A 420 -17.71 19.84 -10.30
CA ASP A 420 -17.15 19.42 -9.02
C ASP A 420 -17.42 17.94 -8.74
N PHE A 421 -18.64 17.45 -9.02
CA PHE A 421 -18.99 16.03 -8.94
C PHE A 421 -18.11 15.18 -9.86
N ALA A 422 -17.97 15.55 -11.14
CA ALA A 422 -17.12 14.82 -12.09
C ALA A 422 -15.65 14.78 -11.64
N ASP A 423 -15.14 15.91 -11.12
CA ASP A 423 -13.78 15.99 -10.58
C ASP A 423 -13.61 15.16 -9.30
N TRP A 424 -14.61 15.12 -8.42
CA TRP A 424 -14.62 14.26 -7.23
C TRP A 424 -14.65 12.78 -7.63
N VAL A 425 -15.54 12.37 -8.54
CA VAL A 425 -15.60 10.99 -9.05
C VAL A 425 -14.24 10.58 -9.63
N PHE A 426 -13.61 11.43 -10.43
CA PHE A 426 -12.28 11.18 -10.98
C PHE A 426 -11.20 10.95 -9.89
N ARG A 427 -11.21 11.76 -8.81
CA ARG A 427 -10.22 11.65 -7.72
C ARG A 427 -10.49 10.49 -6.76
N ALA A 428 -11.78 10.21 -6.52
CA ALA A 428 -12.24 9.24 -5.55
C ALA A 428 -12.34 7.82 -6.14
N SER A 429 -12.32 7.66 -7.45
CA SER A 429 -12.35 6.35 -8.12
C SER A 429 -10.95 5.79 -8.32
N LYS A 430 -10.73 4.60 -7.75
CA LYS A 430 -9.51 3.81 -7.92
C LYS A 430 -9.89 2.35 -8.05
N LEU A 431 -9.22 1.62 -8.93
CA LEU A 431 -9.43 0.20 -9.13
C LEU A 431 -8.17 -0.56 -8.72
N THR A 432 -8.28 -1.44 -7.73
CA THR A 432 -7.16 -2.29 -7.31
C THR A 432 -7.21 -3.61 -8.08
N VAL A 433 -6.14 -3.92 -8.79
CA VAL A 433 -6.00 -5.12 -9.61
C VAL A 433 -4.97 -6.02 -8.95
N ARG A 434 -5.33 -7.28 -8.68
CA ARG A 434 -4.38 -8.30 -8.21
C ARG A 434 -3.55 -8.74 -9.40
N ALA A 435 -2.24 -8.85 -9.22
CA ALA A 435 -1.29 -9.08 -10.29
C ALA A 435 -0.24 -10.10 -9.89
N ASN A 436 -0.05 -11.10 -10.74
CA ASN A 436 1.14 -11.95 -10.75
C ASN A 436 1.95 -11.56 -11.99
N GLN A 437 2.94 -10.68 -11.78
CA GLN A 437 3.71 -10.08 -12.89
C GLN A 437 4.58 -11.12 -13.61
N ALA A 438 5.09 -12.11 -12.88
CA ALA A 438 5.90 -13.18 -13.44
C ALA A 438 5.09 -14.11 -14.37
N LEU A 439 3.81 -14.35 -14.04
CA LEU A 439 2.90 -15.13 -14.88
C LEU A 439 2.13 -14.28 -15.91
N GLY A 440 2.19 -12.96 -15.80
CA GLY A 440 1.44 -12.03 -16.66
C GLY A 440 -0.08 -12.11 -16.45
N LEU A 441 -0.52 -12.51 -15.25
CA LEU A 441 -1.93 -12.66 -14.90
C LEU A 441 -2.39 -11.50 -14.03
N TYR A 442 -3.57 -10.97 -14.36
CA TYR A 442 -4.18 -9.82 -13.69
C TYR A 442 -5.65 -10.12 -13.43
N ALA A 443 -6.15 -9.71 -12.27
CA ALA A 443 -7.53 -9.89 -11.87
C ALA A 443 -8.09 -8.63 -11.23
N THR A 444 -9.23 -8.21 -11.73
CA THR A 444 -10.05 -7.14 -11.18
C THR A 444 -10.76 -7.60 -9.89
N PRO A 445 -11.28 -6.67 -9.06
CA PRO A 445 -11.88 -7.00 -7.76
C PRO A 445 -13.08 -7.95 -7.81
N ASP A 446 -13.80 -7.98 -8.92
CA ASP A 446 -14.95 -8.86 -9.21
C ASP A 446 -14.54 -10.35 -9.29
N VAL A 447 -13.30 -10.63 -9.68
CA VAL A 447 -12.77 -11.99 -9.69
C VAL A 447 -12.43 -12.41 -8.26
N SER A 448 -12.91 -13.57 -7.84
CA SER A 448 -12.62 -14.07 -6.50
C SER A 448 -11.13 -14.40 -6.33
N GLN A 449 -10.62 -14.29 -5.10
CA GLN A 449 -9.24 -14.66 -4.81
C GLN A 449 -8.95 -16.12 -5.18
N ALA A 450 -9.91 -17.02 -4.94
CA ALA A 450 -9.76 -18.45 -5.24
C ALA A 450 -9.63 -18.70 -6.76
N GLU A 451 -10.43 -18.04 -7.59
CA GLU A 451 -10.34 -18.15 -9.05
C GLU A 451 -9.01 -17.61 -9.57
N PHE A 452 -8.56 -16.46 -9.06
CA PHE A 452 -7.27 -15.89 -9.43
C PHE A 452 -6.08 -16.78 -9.03
N MET A 453 -6.09 -17.32 -7.81
CA MET A 453 -5.09 -18.27 -7.33
C MET A 453 -5.05 -19.53 -8.18
N LYS A 454 -6.22 -20.06 -8.57
CA LYS A 454 -6.33 -21.22 -9.45
C LYS A 454 -5.71 -20.93 -10.82
N ALA A 455 -6.04 -19.79 -11.43
CA ALA A 455 -5.45 -19.37 -12.70
C ALA A 455 -3.92 -19.24 -12.61
N CYS A 456 -3.39 -18.66 -11.52
CA CYS A 456 -1.96 -18.56 -11.28
C CYS A 456 -1.30 -19.93 -11.11
N ALA A 457 -1.92 -20.84 -10.35
CA ALA A 457 -1.42 -22.19 -10.15
C ALA A 457 -1.38 -22.98 -11.47
N ASP A 458 -2.41 -22.87 -12.30
CA ASP A 458 -2.49 -23.56 -13.59
C ASP A 458 -1.45 -23.01 -14.58
N ALA A 459 -1.28 -21.69 -14.68
CA ALA A 459 -0.26 -21.07 -15.52
C ALA A 459 1.16 -21.42 -15.08
N ALA A 460 1.43 -21.41 -13.77
CA ALA A 460 2.74 -21.79 -13.24
C ALA A 460 3.04 -23.27 -13.48
N ARG A 461 2.05 -24.16 -13.36
CA ARG A 461 2.21 -25.59 -13.68
C ARG A 461 2.61 -25.77 -15.14
N GLN A 462 1.92 -25.10 -16.07
CA GLN A 462 2.26 -25.18 -17.50
C GLN A 462 3.69 -24.70 -17.79
N GLN A 463 4.10 -23.56 -17.21
CA GLN A 463 5.46 -23.05 -17.39
C GLN A 463 6.52 -23.94 -16.72
N ARG A 464 6.23 -24.45 -15.52
CA ARG A 464 7.09 -25.41 -14.81
C ARG A 464 7.31 -26.67 -15.64
N ASP A 465 6.24 -27.27 -16.14
CA ASP A 465 6.32 -28.52 -16.89
C ASP A 465 7.09 -28.31 -18.20
N ALA A 466 6.92 -27.15 -18.86
CA ALA A 466 7.71 -26.77 -20.03
C ALA A 466 9.20 -26.52 -19.72
N GLU A 467 9.53 -25.87 -18.59
CA GLU A 467 10.90 -25.63 -18.16
C GLU A 467 11.59 -26.94 -17.75
N ILE A 468 10.90 -27.80 -17.00
CA ILE A 468 11.36 -29.15 -16.65
C ILE A 468 11.67 -29.95 -17.92
N ALA A 469 10.74 -30.01 -18.87
CA ALA A 469 10.94 -30.77 -20.10
C ALA A 469 12.17 -30.29 -20.89
N ARG A 470 12.45 -28.98 -20.88
CA ARG A 470 13.65 -28.41 -21.52
C ARG A 470 14.92 -28.70 -20.73
N ALA A 471 14.89 -28.56 -19.41
CA ALA A 471 16.05 -28.69 -18.54
C ALA A 471 16.51 -30.14 -18.38
N THR A 472 15.58 -31.11 -18.36
CA THR A 472 15.92 -32.53 -18.23
C THR A 472 16.22 -33.21 -19.56
N ALA A 473 15.85 -32.62 -20.72
CA ALA A 473 15.95 -33.27 -22.03
C ALA A 473 17.34 -33.88 -22.34
N THR A 474 18.41 -33.16 -22.01
CA THR A 474 19.78 -33.66 -22.22
C THR A 474 20.13 -34.78 -21.25
N ILE A 475 19.78 -34.63 -19.98
CA ILE A 475 20.03 -35.65 -18.93
C ILE A 475 19.25 -36.93 -19.24
N ASP A 476 17.98 -36.80 -19.65
CA ASP A 476 17.12 -37.92 -20.04
C ASP A 476 17.70 -38.72 -21.22
N ARG A 477 18.30 -38.04 -22.20
CA ARG A 477 19.01 -38.71 -23.31
C ARG A 477 20.26 -39.45 -22.84
N GLN A 478 21.02 -38.87 -21.91
CA GLN A 478 22.23 -39.50 -21.36
C GLN A 478 21.89 -40.71 -20.50
N ILE A 479 20.86 -40.61 -19.65
CA ILE A 479 20.29 -41.71 -18.87
C ILE A 479 19.92 -42.86 -19.79
N LYS A 480 19.15 -42.59 -20.84
CA LYS A 480 18.77 -43.62 -21.83
C LYS A 480 19.98 -44.28 -22.48
N THR A 481 20.99 -43.48 -22.85
CA THR A 481 22.23 -43.99 -23.46
C THR A 481 22.98 -44.92 -22.50
N LEU A 482 23.09 -44.57 -21.21
CA LEU A 482 23.72 -45.44 -20.21
C LEU A 482 22.90 -46.70 -19.94
N GLN A 483 21.57 -46.60 -19.88
CA GLN A 483 20.69 -47.77 -19.74
C GLN A 483 20.85 -48.74 -20.91
N ASP A 484 20.90 -48.23 -22.14
CA ASP A 484 21.12 -49.04 -23.35
C ASP A 484 22.51 -49.71 -23.33
N LYS A 485 23.54 -49.01 -22.82
CA LYS A 485 24.89 -49.58 -22.62
C LYS A 485 24.90 -50.68 -21.56
N ILE A 486 24.30 -50.44 -20.38
CA ILE A 486 24.19 -51.44 -19.31
C ILE A 486 23.48 -52.69 -19.83
N ALA A 487 22.35 -52.54 -20.53
CA ALA A 487 21.61 -53.66 -21.09
C ALA A 487 22.37 -54.42 -22.20
N ARG A 488 23.35 -53.78 -22.83
CA ARG A 488 24.26 -54.43 -23.78
C ARG A 488 25.36 -55.20 -23.03
N GLU A 489 26.05 -54.56 -22.09
CA GLU A 489 27.10 -55.20 -21.29
C GLU A 489 26.57 -56.37 -20.46
N GLU A 490 25.36 -56.27 -19.89
CA GLU A 490 24.74 -57.39 -19.15
C GLU A 490 24.46 -58.61 -20.05
N ARG A 491 24.27 -58.40 -21.36
CA ARG A 491 24.16 -59.50 -22.33
C ARG A 491 25.53 -60.08 -22.69
N GLU A 492 26.55 -59.24 -22.83
CA GLU A 492 27.93 -59.65 -23.10
C GLU A 492 28.48 -60.45 -21.90
N LEU A 493 28.35 -59.94 -20.67
CA LEU A 493 28.69 -60.64 -19.42
C LEU A 493 28.09 -62.06 -19.36
N LYS A 494 26.81 -62.21 -19.73
CA LYS A 494 26.14 -63.51 -19.71
C LYS A 494 26.75 -64.49 -20.73
N MET A 495 27.20 -63.99 -21.88
CA MET A 495 27.92 -64.80 -22.86
C MET A 495 29.30 -65.19 -22.31
N ASP A 496 30.02 -64.26 -21.71
CA ASP A 496 31.36 -64.48 -21.17
C ASP A 496 31.35 -65.43 -19.97
N GLU A 497 30.35 -65.35 -19.09
CA GLU A 497 30.12 -66.34 -18.02
C GLU A 497 29.89 -67.75 -18.59
N THR A 498 29.15 -67.83 -19.71
CA THR A 498 28.89 -69.10 -20.40
C THR A 498 30.18 -69.64 -21.02
N GLU A 499 30.98 -68.80 -21.69
CA GLU A 499 32.29 -69.19 -22.23
C GLU A 499 33.24 -69.63 -21.11
N LEU A 500 33.38 -68.85 -20.03
CA LEU A 500 34.21 -69.21 -18.88
C LEU A 500 33.80 -70.56 -18.28
N SER A 501 32.50 -70.84 -18.18
CA SER A 501 32.00 -72.14 -17.70
C SER A 501 32.41 -73.29 -18.62
N ALA A 502 32.32 -73.10 -19.94
CA ALA A 502 32.76 -74.08 -20.93
C ALA A 502 34.28 -74.29 -20.89
N ARG A 503 35.07 -73.21 -20.77
CA ARG A 503 36.54 -73.25 -20.64
C ARG A 503 37.00 -73.96 -19.36
N LYS A 504 36.32 -73.74 -18.23
CA LYS A 504 36.58 -74.47 -16.97
C LYS A 504 36.33 -75.97 -17.11
N VAL A 505 35.24 -76.37 -17.78
CA VAL A 505 34.96 -77.79 -18.05
C VAL A 505 36.03 -78.38 -18.98
N GLU A 506 36.49 -77.63 -19.99
CA GLU A 506 37.55 -78.07 -20.91
C GLU A 506 38.92 -78.22 -20.20
N GLU A 507 39.26 -77.32 -19.27
CA GLU A 507 40.45 -77.42 -18.43
C GLU A 507 40.41 -78.67 -17.54
N LEU A 508 39.27 -78.95 -16.91
CA LEU A 508 39.03 -80.12 -16.05
C LEU A 508 38.95 -81.45 -16.83
N GLY A 509 38.45 -81.44 -18.07
CA GLY A 509 38.33 -82.64 -18.92
C GLY A 509 39.66 -83.32 -19.25
N THR A 510 40.76 -82.57 -19.29
CA THR A 510 42.12 -83.11 -19.50
C THR A 510 42.67 -83.89 -18.30
N HIS A 511 42.07 -83.77 -17.11
CA HIS A 511 42.38 -84.64 -15.98
C HIS A 511 41.72 -86.03 -16.09
N ALA A 512 40.74 -86.21 -16.98
CA ALA A 512 40.08 -87.49 -17.24
C ALA A 512 40.77 -88.33 -18.35
N GLU A 513 41.48 -87.70 -19.29
CA GLU A 513 42.24 -88.44 -20.33
C GLU A 513 43.51 -89.14 -19.80
N ASN A 514 43.98 -88.78 -18.60
CA ASN A 514 45.13 -89.45 -17.97
C ASN A 514 44.75 -90.65 -17.07
N LEU A 515 43.47 -91.03 -16.99
CA LEU A 515 43.01 -92.16 -16.17
C LEU A 515 42.44 -93.35 -16.96
N LEU A 516 42.47 -93.32 -18.30
CA LEU A 516 42.12 -94.47 -19.15
C LEU A 516 43.26 -94.78 -20.12
N GLY A 517 44.24 -95.55 -19.65
CA GLY A 517 45.36 -95.98 -20.50
C GLY A 517 46.53 -96.68 -19.82
N VAL A 518 46.33 -97.38 -18.70
CA VAL A 518 47.32 -98.34 -18.18
C VAL A 518 46.92 -99.72 -18.68
N PHE A 519 47.23 -100.07 -19.95
CA PHE A 519 47.50 -101.42 -20.46
C PHE A 519 47.70 -101.36 -21.99
N GLY A 520 48.94 -101.54 -22.45
CA GLY A 520 49.26 -101.72 -23.88
C GLY A 520 50.29 -100.71 -24.42
N GLY A 521 51.58 -101.05 -24.33
CA GLY A 521 52.67 -100.13 -24.63
C GLY A 521 52.91 -99.83 -26.12
N ARG A 522 53.26 -98.58 -26.42
CA ARG A 522 54.44 -98.18 -27.21
C ARG A 522 54.59 -96.66 -27.15
N ARG A 523 55.85 -96.21 -27.01
CA ARG A 523 56.25 -94.80 -26.83
C ARG A 523 55.72 -93.88 -27.93
N SER A 524 55.20 -92.70 -27.55
CA SER A 524 55.22 -91.50 -28.38
C SER A 524 55.54 -90.27 -27.50
N SER A 525 56.77 -89.78 -27.63
CA SER A 525 57.27 -88.58 -26.97
C SER A 525 56.90 -87.35 -27.80
N ARG A 526 55.73 -86.76 -27.56
CA ARG A 526 55.38 -85.38 -27.93
C ARG A 526 54.00 -85.04 -27.36
N ARG A 527 53.96 -84.16 -26.34
CA ARG A 527 52.91 -83.17 -26.00
C ARG A 527 52.99 -82.84 -24.51
N LEU A 528 53.75 -81.81 -24.17
CA LEU A 528 53.78 -81.19 -22.83
C LEU A 528 53.56 -79.66 -22.89
N SER A 529 53.03 -79.12 -23.98
CA SER A 529 52.86 -77.66 -24.16
C SER A 529 51.40 -77.17 -24.21
N THR A 530 50.40 -78.03 -24.06
CA THR A 530 48.98 -77.67 -24.22
C THR A 530 48.29 -77.21 -22.94
N SER A 531 48.79 -77.55 -21.75
CA SER A 531 48.16 -77.19 -20.46
C SER A 531 48.33 -75.72 -20.09
N LEU A 532 49.48 -75.12 -20.41
CA LEU A 532 49.73 -73.68 -20.16
C LEU A 532 48.88 -72.79 -21.07
N THR A 533 48.69 -73.18 -22.33
CA THR A 533 47.83 -72.44 -23.28
C THR A 533 46.37 -72.49 -22.88
N LYS A 534 45.86 -73.63 -22.39
CA LYS A 534 44.47 -73.76 -21.92
C LYS A 534 44.20 -72.96 -20.65
N ARG A 535 45.11 -73.01 -19.68
CA ARG A 535 45.01 -72.19 -18.46
C ARG A 535 45.00 -70.69 -18.78
N ARG A 536 45.86 -70.24 -19.71
CA ARG A 536 45.85 -68.86 -20.20
C ARG A 536 44.52 -68.46 -20.83
N LEU A 537 43.86 -69.37 -21.57
CA LEU A 537 42.56 -69.12 -22.17
C LEU A 537 41.43 -69.05 -21.12
N THR A 538 41.47 -69.89 -20.07
CA THR A 538 40.55 -69.77 -18.93
C THR A 538 40.77 -68.47 -18.16
N GLU A 539 42.03 -68.07 -17.97
CA GLU A 539 42.40 -66.83 -17.29
C GLU A 539 41.95 -65.61 -18.09
N GLN A 540 42.11 -65.63 -19.42
CA GLN A 540 41.60 -64.59 -20.31
C GLN A 540 40.06 -64.52 -20.29
N ALA A 541 39.34 -65.65 -20.39
CA ALA A 541 37.88 -65.67 -20.28
C ALA A 541 37.38 -65.22 -18.89
N LYS A 542 38.22 -65.30 -17.85
CA LYS A 542 37.91 -64.76 -16.53
C LYS A 542 38.14 -63.24 -16.50
N GLU A 543 39.23 -62.76 -17.09
CA GLU A 543 39.49 -61.33 -17.25
C GLU A 543 38.35 -60.64 -18.02
N ASP A 544 37.82 -61.26 -19.09
CA ASP A 544 36.69 -60.72 -19.86
C ASP A 544 35.43 -60.55 -18.99
N VAL A 545 35.11 -61.54 -18.13
CA VAL A 545 34.01 -61.45 -17.15
C VAL A 545 34.25 -60.35 -16.14
N ASP A 546 35.47 -60.27 -15.58
CA ASP A 546 35.83 -59.26 -14.58
C ASP A 546 35.74 -57.83 -15.21
N GLU A 547 36.15 -57.66 -16.47
CA GLU A 547 36.03 -56.40 -17.24
C GLU A 547 34.57 -55.98 -17.44
N SER A 548 33.69 -56.89 -17.88
CA SER A 548 32.27 -56.58 -18.05
C SER A 548 31.60 -56.22 -16.72
N VAL A 549 31.97 -56.88 -15.61
CA VAL A 549 31.46 -56.55 -14.28
C VAL A 549 31.87 -55.13 -13.87
N GLU A 550 33.13 -54.77 -14.06
CA GLU A 550 33.65 -53.44 -13.75
C GLU A 550 32.99 -52.36 -14.63
N ALA A 551 32.85 -52.59 -15.94
CA ALA A 551 32.19 -51.67 -16.85
C ALA A 551 30.71 -51.44 -16.49
N ILE A 552 29.97 -52.51 -16.15
CA ILE A 552 28.58 -52.41 -15.68
C ILE A 552 28.51 -51.59 -14.39
N GLN A 553 29.46 -51.80 -13.46
CA GLN A 553 29.52 -51.06 -12.21
C GLN A 553 29.75 -49.56 -12.46
N ASP A 554 30.67 -49.20 -13.35
CA ASP A 554 30.96 -47.82 -13.72
C ASP A 554 29.76 -47.15 -14.40
N TYR A 555 29.10 -47.84 -15.35
CA TYR A 555 27.89 -47.33 -15.97
C TYR A 555 26.73 -47.16 -14.98
N LYS A 556 26.58 -48.07 -14.00
CA LYS A 556 25.58 -47.95 -12.93
C LYS A 556 25.87 -46.75 -12.01
N GLN A 557 27.14 -46.49 -11.69
CA GLN A 557 27.52 -45.29 -10.95
C GLN A 557 27.22 -44.01 -11.73
N GLY A 558 27.56 -43.97 -13.02
CA GLY A 558 27.25 -42.83 -13.89
C GLY A 558 25.74 -42.58 -14.04
N LEU A 559 24.95 -43.66 -14.14
CA LEU A 559 23.49 -43.59 -14.19
C LEU A 559 22.93 -42.97 -12.90
N ALA A 560 23.39 -43.43 -11.73
CA ALA A 560 22.95 -42.89 -10.45
C ALA A 560 23.27 -41.40 -10.29
N GLN A 561 24.44 -40.96 -10.77
CA GLN A 561 24.81 -39.53 -10.76
C GLN A 561 23.89 -38.69 -11.66
N LEU A 562 23.57 -39.18 -12.87
CA LEU A 562 22.65 -38.49 -13.78
C LEU A 562 21.22 -38.46 -13.24
N GLU A 563 20.74 -39.54 -12.63
CA GLU A 563 19.43 -39.59 -11.98
C GLU A 563 19.35 -38.58 -10.81
N GLN A 564 20.40 -38.47 -10.01
CA GLN A 564 20.50 -37.48 -8.94
C GLN A 564 20.49 -36.04 -9.50
N ALA A 565 21.28 -35.78 -10.54
CA ALA A 565 21.32 -34.47 -11.20
C ALA A 565 19.94 -34.09 -11.77
N ARG A 566 19.25 -35.04 -12.43
CA ARG A 566 17.88 -34.87 -12.91
C ARG A 566 16.92 -34.51 -11.78
N GLN A 567 17.01 -35.21 -10.65
CA GLN A 567 16.14 -34.97 -9.51
C GLN A 567 16.39 -33.60 -8.85
N GLN A 568 17.64 -33.14 -8.84
CA GLN A 568 17.98 -31.78 -8.42
C GLN A 568 17.37 -30.73 -9.35
N THR A 569 17.50 -30.89 -10.67
CA THR A 569 16.89 -29.98 -11.66
C THR A 569 15.37 -29.91 -11.52
N LEU A 570 14.71 -31.06 -11.30
CA LEU A 570 13.27 -31.11 -11.05
C LEU A 570 12.86 -30.36 -9.77
N ALA A 571 13.64 -30.53 -8.70
CA ALA A 571 13.39 -29.86 -7.43
C ALA A 571 13.59 -28.34 -7.51
N GLU A 572 14.63 -27.89 -8.19
CA GLU A 572 14.91 -26.47 -8.42
C GLU A 572 13.82 -25.80 -9.24
N ALA A 573 13.41 -26.40 -10.37
CA ALA A 573 12.31 -25.91 -11.17
C ALA A 573 11.00 -25.87 -10.37
N SER A 574 10.71 -26.93 -9.61
CA SER A 574 9.49 -26.97 -8.79
C SER A 574 9.47 -25.90 -7.69
N ARG A 575 10.60 -25.62 -7.04
CA ARG A 575 10.72 -24.56 -6.04
C ARG A 575 10.50 -23.18 -6.66
N LYS A 576 11.24 -22.88 -7.73
CA LYS A 576 11.14 -21.61 -8.47
C LYS A 576 9.69 -21.27 -8.83
N TRP A 577 8.96 -22.22 -9.39
CA TRP A 577 7.56 -22.00 -9.79
C TRP A 577 6.58 -22.01 -8.61
N GLY A 578 6.91 -22.70 -7.51
CA GLY A 578 6.17 -22.60 -6.26
C GLY A 578 6.21 -21.20 -5.65
N ASP A 579 7.37 -20.54 -5.70
CA ASP A 579 7.53 -19.17 -5.22
C ASP A 579 6.79 -18.17 -6.13
N VAL A 580 6.89 -18.34 -7.45
CA VAL A 580 6.23 -17.48 -8.44
C VAL A 580 4.70 -17.47 -8.28
N VAL A 581 4.06 -18.59 -7.97
CA VAL A 581 2.59 -18.63 -7.78
C VAL A 581 2.14 -17.72 -6.63
N ASN A 582 2.96 -17.62 -5.59
CA ASN A 582 2.62 -16.88 -4.37
C ASN A 582 3.05 -15.40 -4.43
N ASP A 583 3.78 -14.99 -5.48
CA ASP A 583 4.19 -13.60 -5.71
C ASP A 583 3.03 -12.77 -6.28
N ILE A 584 2.06 -12.49 -5.42
CA ILE A 584 0.89 -11.68 -5.74
C ILE A 584 1.09 -10.26 -5.23
N THR A 585 0.95 -9.32 -6.14
CA THR A 585 1.04 -7.89 -5.88
C THR A 585 -0.29 -7.21 -6.19
N GLU A 586 -0.50 -6.03 -5.64
CA GLU A 586 -1.66 -5.21 -5.95
C GLU A 586 -1.23 -3.97 -6.74
N ILE A 587 -1.92 -3.70 -7.83
CA ILE A 587 -1.69 -2.54 -8.69
C ILE A 587 -2.93 -1.66 -8.65
N THR A 588 -2.78 -0.43 -8.19
CA THR A 588 -3.87 0.55 -8.20
C THR A 588 -3.89 1.31 -9.52
N LEU A 589 -5.02 1.27 -10.21
CA LEU A 589 -5.29 2.02 -11.43
C LEU A 589 -6.17 3.23 -11.10
N ALA A 590 -5.77 4.38 -11.63
CA ALA A 590 -6.59 5.59 -11.64
C ALA A 590 -7.26 5.71 -13.02
N PRO A 591 -8.52 6.17 -13.10
CA PRO A 591 -9.18 6.40 -14.38
C PRO A 591 -8.55 7.60 -15.08
N LYS A 592 -8.83 7.81 -16.37
CA LYS A 592 -8.55 9.09 -17.04
C LYS A 592 -9.77 9.99 -16.92
N LYS A 593 -9.56 11.31 -16.98
CA LYS A 593 -10.68 12.27 -16.92
C LYS A 593 -11.71 12.08 -18.05
N MET A 594 -11.26 11.60 -19.21
CA MET A 594 -12.13 11.28 -20.35
C MET A 594 -12.97 10.01 -20.14
N ASP A 595 -12.61 9.17 -19.19
CA ASP A 595 -13.27 7.89 -18.91
C ASP A 595 -14.30 8.01 -17.76
N VAL A 596 -14.60 9.25 -17.34
CA VAL A 596 -15.64 9.57 -16.35
C VAL A 596 -16.83 10.14 -17.09
N TYR A 597 -17.94 9.42 -17.05
CA TYR A 597 -19.19 9.75 -17.74
C TYR A 597 -20.26 10.06 -16.70
N VAL A 598 -20.62 11.34 -16.56
CA VAL A 598 -21.77 11.75 -15.73
C VAL A 598 -23.03 11.43 -16.52
N ASN A 599 -23.73 10.36 -16.15
CA ASN A 599 -24.93 9.89 -16.83
C ASN A 599 -26.21 10.51 -16.25
N LEU A 600 -26.20 10.93 -14.98
CA LEU A 600 -27.33 11.59 -14.34
C LEU A 600 -26.83 12.80 -13.53
N PHE A 601 -27.41 13.98 -13.75
CA PHE A 601 -27.14 15.15 -12.93
C PHE A 601 -28.28 16.16 -13.01
N GLY A 602 -28.92 16.46 -11.89
CA GLY A 602 -30.03 17.41 -11.88
C GLY A 602 -30.79 17.50 -10.56
N VAL A 603 -31.94 18.18 -10.61
CA VAL A 603 -32.85 18.28 -9.48
C VAL A 603 -33.71 17.01 -9.44
N ALA A 604 -33.60 16.26 -8.34
CA ALA A 604 -34.46 15.13 -8.07
C ALA A 604 -35.53 15.52 -7.04
N TRP A 605 -36.80 15.35 -7.42
CA TRP A 605 -37.92 15.50 -6.53
C TRP A 605 -38.09 14.22 -5.71
N MET A 606 -37.76 14.29 -4.43
CA MET A 606 -37.85 13.20 -3.49
C MET A 606 -39.23 13.17 -2.81
N PRO A 607 -39.99 12.07 -2.88
CA PRO A 607 -41.32 11.98 -2.30
C PRO A 607 -41.29 11.74 -0.79
N TYR A 608 -42.19 12.40 -0.07
CA TYR A 608 -42.45 12.25 1.36
C TYR A 608 -43.95 12.06 1.61
N TYR A 609 -44.32 11.17 2.52
CA TYR A 609 -45.68 11.09 3.06
C TYR A 609 -45.86 12.20 4.11
N LEU A 610 -46.84 13.07 3.90
CA LEU A 610 -47.27 14.04 4.90
C LEU A 610 -48.34 13.41 5.79
N LEU A 611 -48.05 13.34 7.08
CA LEU A 611 -48.98 12.93 8.12
C LEU A 611 -49.42 14.14 8.92
N GLN A 612 -50.71 14.21 9.21
CA GLN A 612 -51.28 15.23 10.08
C GLN A 612 -51.72 14.56 11.39
N SER A 613 -51.16 15.03 12.51
CA SER A 613 -51.56 14.62 13.86
C SER A 613 -51.86 15.88 14.67
N GLY A 614 -53.15 16.20 14.83
CA GLY A 614 -53.59 17.47 15.42
C GLY A 614 -53.04 18.68 14.67
N ASN A 615 -52.21 19.49 15.34
CA ASN A 615 -51.54 20.67 14.78
C ASN A 615 -50.11 20.38 14.27
N GLU A 616 -49.61 19.16 14.40
CA GLU A 616 -48.26 18.79 13.95
C GLU A 616 -48.31 18.09 12.60
N THR A 617 -47.36 18.46 11.72
CA THR A 617 -47.14 17.81 10.43
C THR A 617 -45.86 16.99 10.52
N ILE A 618 -45.97 15.69 10.26
CA ILE A 618 -44.84 14.76 10.25
C ILE A 618 -44.57 14.38 8.79
N GLU A 619 -43.30 14.41 8.39
CA GLU A 619 -42.88 14.03 7.05
C GLU A 619 -42.09 12.73 7.11
N LEU A 620 -42.50 11.73 6.32
CA LEU A 620 -41.81 10.46 6.22
C LEU A 620 -41.28 10.26 4.80
N PRO A 621 -39.99 9.97 4.60
CA PRO A 621 -39.45 9.72 3.27
C PRO A 621 -40.14 8.49 2.64
N ALA A 622 -40.71 8.68 1.45
CA ALA A 622 -41.35 7.61 0.67
C ALA A 622 -40.37 6.97 -0.34
N PHE A 623 -39.14 7.49 -0.39
CA PHE A 623 -38.02 6.92 -1.15
C PHE A 623 -36.92 6.46 -0.19
N GLY A 624 -36.54 5.19 -0.27
CA GLY A 624 -35.44 4.59 0.49
C GLY A 624 -34.12 4.67 -0.26
N ILE A 625 -33.08 5.16 0.41
CA ILE A 625 -31.69 5.13 -0.05
C ILE A 625 -31.12 3.78 0.43
N SER A 626 -31.08 2.77 -0.44
CA SER A 626 -30.51 1.45 -0.09
C SER A 626 -28.99 1.44 -0.14
#